data_AF-A0A6F9C884-F1
#
_entry.id   AF-A0A6F9C884-F1
#
_cell.length_a   1.000
_cell.length_b   1.000
_cell.length_c   1.000
_cell.angle_alpha   90.00
_cell.angle_beta   90.00
_cell.angle_gamma   90.00
#
_symmetry.space_group_name_H-M   'P 1'
#
loop_
_entity.id
_entity.type
_entity.pdbx_description
1 polymer ?
#
loop_
_entity_poly.entity_id
_entity_poly.type
_entity_poly.pdbx_seq_one_letter_code
_entity_poly.pdbx_strand_id
1 'polypeptide(L)'
;MLVVFRNPKDTVVSYYHFMNTNPVLPNAKSWDSFFTDFMKGEVAWGSYFDHALAWEKLMGNPNIMMITYEQMKENLGQGVQQISKFFGFPLTEEQVQTIAGQSTFNAMKDSSKNTHGKHGNVFFRK
;
A
#
# COMPACT_ATOMS: atom_id res chain seq x y z
N MET A 1 -0.20 9.79 12.53
CA MET A 1 -0.89 8.94 11.54
C MET A 1 -0.07 8.90 10.26
N LEU A 2 0.21 7.70 9.75
CA LEU A 2 0.96 7.49 8.51
C LEU A 2 -0.02 7.15 7.39
N VAL A 3 0.08 7.84 6.25
CA VAL A 3 -0.77 7.63 5.07
C VAL A 3 0.11 7.29 3.89
N VAL A 4 -0.19 6.17 3.24
CA VAL A 4 0.56 5.72 2.06
C VAL A 4 -0.22 6.06 0.80
N PHE A 5 0.39 6.87 -0.06
CA PHE A 5 -0.11 7.11 -1.42
C PHE A 5 0.60 6.23 -2.43
N ARG A 6 -0.05 5.95 -3.55
CA ARG A 6 0.55 5.22 -4.68
C ARG A 6 -0.04 5.79 -5.95
N ASN A 7 0.72 5.80 -7.05
CA ASN A 7 0.20 6.24 -8.33
C ASN A 7 -1.18 5.62 -8.63
N PRO A 8 -2.22 6.41 -8.95
CA PRO A 8 -3.57 5.88 -9.16
C PRO A 8 -3.64 4.86 -10.29
N LYS A 9 -2.79 4.99 -11.32
CA LYS A 9 -2.72 4.04 -12.45
C LYS A 9 -2.22 2.67 -12.00
N ASP A 10 -1.20 2.66 -11.15
CA ASP A 10 -0.68 1.41 -10.57
C ASP A 10 -1.64 0.84 -9.51
N THR A 11 -2.36 1.72 -8.81
CA THR A 11 -3.35 1.37 -7.79
C THR A 11 -4.54 0.64 -8.42
N VAL A 12 -5.13 1.16 -9.50
CA VAL A 12 -6.29 0.53 -10.16
C VAL A 12 -5.94 -0.87 -10.71
N VAL A 13 -4.76 -1.04 -11.30
CA VAL A 13 -4.29 -2.36 -11.78
C VAL A 13 -4.12 -3.33 -10.61
N SER A 14 -3.49 -2.88 -9.52
CA SER A 14 -3.31 -3.69 -8.31
C SER A 14 -4.65 -4.09 -7.70
N TYR A 15 -5.61 -3.16 -7.69
CA TYR A 15 -6.91 -3.36 -7.09
C TYR A 15 -7.76 -4.34 -7.91
N TYR A 16 -7.74 -4.25 -9.25
CA TYR A 16 -8.40 -5.22 -10.12
C TYR A 16 -7.99 -6.66 -9.81
N HIS A 17 -6.67 -6.89 -9.65
CA HIS A 17 -6.16 -8.22 -9.32
C HIS A 17 -6.52 -8.66 -7.90
N PHE A 18 -6.43 -7.75 -6.93
CA PHE A 18 -6.82 -8.02 -5.56
C PHE A 18 -8.30 -8.43 -5.47
N MET A 19 -9.19 -7.68 -6.12
CA MET A 19 -10.62 -7.95 -6.11
C MET A 19 -10.95 -9.31 -6.71
N ASN A 20 -10.32 -9.67 -7.83
CA ASN A 20 -10.55 -10.94 -8.52
C ASN A 20 -9.89 -12.17 -7.86
N THR A 21 -8.97 -11.96 -6.92
CA THR A 21 -8.26 -13.04 -6.20
C THR A 21 -8.74 -13.18 -4.77
N ASN A 22 -9.43 -12.17 -4.24
CA ASN A 22 -9.94 -12.16 -2.87
C ASN A 22 -11.35 -12.79 -2.83
N PRO A 23 -11.53 -13.95 -2.17
CA PRO A 23 -12.81 -14.66 -2.15
C PRO A 23 -13.93 -13.93 -1.40
N VAL A 24 -13.62 -12.86 -0.66
CA VAL A 24 -14.63 -12.06 0.06
C VAL A 24 -15.15 -10.88 -0.75
N LEU A 25 -14.63 -10.65 -1.95
CA LEU A 25 -15.03 -9.57 -2.85
C LEU A 25 -15.71 -10.12 -4.10
N PRO A 26 -16.64 -9.35 -4.71
CA PRO A 26 -17.19 -9.72 -6.01
C PRO A 26 -16.12 -9.61 -7.09
N ASN A 27 -16.06 -10.60 -7.97
CA ASN A 27 -15.16 -10.53 -9.14
C ASN A 27 -15.65 -9.48 -10.13
N ALA A 28 -14.71 -8.78 -10.75
CA ALA A 28 -14.98 -7.89 -11.87
C ALA A 28 -15.46 -8.71 -13.06
N LYS A 29 -16.44 -8.20 -13.80
CA LYS A 29 -16.88 -8.83 -15.05
C LYS A 29 -15.81 -8.72 -16.13
N SER A 30 -15.11 -7.59 -16.19
CA SER A 30 -14.02 -7.30 -17.12
C SER A 30 -13.13 -6.18 -16.57
N TRP A 31 -11.97 -5.97 -17.20
CA TRP A 31 -11.11 -4.82 -16.90
C TRP A 31 -11.83 -3.49 -17.14
N ASP A 32 -12.49 -3.32 -18.29
CA ASP A 32 -13.12 -2.04 -18.65
C ASP A 32 -14.28 -1.67 -17.73
N SER A 33 -15.07 -2.66 -17.30
CA SER A 33 -16.14 -2.43 -16.32
C SER A 33 -15.56 -2.00 -14.98
N PHE A 34 -14.57 -2.74 -14.47
CA PHE A 34 -13.90 -2.37 -13.21
C PHE A 34 -13.23 -1.01 -13.27
N PHE A 35 -12.55 -0.68 -14.37
CA PHE A 35 -11.90 0.63 -14.53
C PHE A 35 -12.94 1.75 -14.53
N THR A 36 -14.08 1.55 -15.18
CA THR A 36 -15.20 2.51 -15.15
C THR A 36 -15.73 2.70 -13.73
N ASP A 37 -15.96 1.59 -13.01
CA ASP A 37 -16.44 1.63 -11.62
C ASP A 37 -15.42 2.32 -10.70
N PHE A 38 -14.13 2.03 -10.86
CA PHE A 38 -13.05 2.69 -10.12
C PHE A 38 -13.02 4.20 -10.36
N MET A 39 -13.17 4.65 -11.61
CA MET A 39 -13.19 6.07 -11.96
C MET A 39 -14.41 6.80 -11.40
N LYS A 40 -15.54 6.10 -11.21
CA LYS A 40 -16.74 6.64 -10.55
C LYS A 40 -16.71 6.53 -9.03
N GLY A 41 -15.74 5.79 -8.47
CA GLY A 41 -15.73 5.44 -7.04
C GLY A 41 -16.77 4.39 -6.66
N GLU A 42 -17.32 3.65 -7.61
CA GLU A 42 -18.29 2.56 -7.42
C GLU A 42 -17.60 1.22 -7.12
N VAL A 43 -16.50 1.27 -6.35
CA VAL A 43 -15.72 0.12 -5.90
C VAL A 43 -15.76 0.03 -4.38
N ALA A 44 -15.29 -1.09 -3.81
CA ALA A 44 -15.14 -1.16 -2.36
C ALA A 44 -14.22 -0.02 -1.86
N TRP A 45 -14.57 0.54 -0.71
CA TRP A 45 -13.94 1.72 -0.10
C TRP A 45 -14.09 3.05 -0.87
N GLY A 46 -14.81 3.09 -2.00
CA GLY A 46 -15.20 4.32 -2.67
C GLY A 46 -14.13 4.93 -3.59
N SER A 47 -14.25 6.24 -3.83
CA SER A 47 -13.38 6.98 -4.75
C SER A 47 -11.96 7.17 -4.22
N TYR A 48 -10.98 6.72 -4.99
CA TYR A 48 -9.57 7.02 -4.73
C TYR A 48 -9.30 8.53 -4.72
N PHE A 49 -9.96 9.28 -5.62
CA PHE A 49 -9.74 10.73 -5.74
C PHE A 49 -10.32 11.49 -4.56
N ASP A 50 -11.48 11.08 -4.04
CA ASP A 50 -12.05 11.69 -2.84
C ASP A 50 -11.15 11.40 -1.63
N HIS A 51 -10.60 10.19 -1.53
CA HIS A 51 -9.60 9.84 -0.52
C HIS A 51 -8.36 10.75 -0.64
N ALA A 52 -7.81 10.92 -1.84
CA ALA A 52 -6.66 11.78 -2.07
C ALA A 52 -6.93 13.25 -1.69
N LEU A 53 -8.07 13.81 -2.12
CA LEU A 53 -8.48 15.18 -1.80
C LEU A 53 -8.73 15.38 -0.30
N ALA A 54 -9.28 14.38 0.39
CA ALA A 54 -9.52 14.45 1.83
C ALA A 54 -8.20 14.55 2.61
N TRP A 55 -7.19 13.78 2.21
CA TRP A 55 -5.86 13.84 2.81
C TRP A 55 -5.08 15.07 2.41
N GLU A 56 -5.19 15.53 1.16
CA GLU A 56 -4.53 16.75 0.66
C GLU A 56 -4.80 17.94 1.60
N LYS A 57 -6.05 18.07 2.09
CA LYS A 57 -6.46 19.11 3.06
C LYS A 57 -5.72 19.05 4.40
N LEU A 58 -5.13 17.91 4.72
CA LEU A 58 -4.39 17.66 5.96
C LEU A 58 -2.87 17.71 5.74
N MET A 59 -2.40 18.02 4.52
CA MET A 59 -0.98 18.27 4.27
C MET A 59 -0.47 19.39 5.18
N GLY A 60 0.71 19.15 5.77
CA GLY A 60 1.32 20.09 6.71
C GLY A 60 0.90 19.90 8.18
N ASN A 61 -0.08 19.05 8.47
CA ASN A 61 -0.39 18.68 9.86
C ASN A 61 0.79 17.87 10.45
N PRO A 62 1.43 18.31 11.56
CA PRO A 62 2.60 17.63 12.11
C PRO A 62 2.29 16.21 12.63
N ASN A 63 1.02 15.89 12.88
CA ASN A 63 0.57 14.57 13.31
C ASN A 63 0.24 13.63 12.14
N ILE A 64 0.46 14.07 10.89
CA ILE A 64 0.20 13.28 9.67
C ILE A 64 1.46 13.25 8.82
N MET A 65 1.94 12.04 8.55
CA MET A 65 3.00 11.80 7.58
C MET A 65 2.41 11.17 6.34
N MET A 66 2.65 11.78 5.20
CA MET A 66 2.38 11.19 3.89
C MET A 66 3.67 10.63 3.31
N ILE A 67 3.61 9.41 2.81
CA ILE A 67 4.71 8.76 2.09
C ILE A 67 4.14 8.08 0.86
N THR A 68 4.89 8.03 -0.23
CA THR A 68 4.45 7.28 -1.42
C THR A 68 5.06 5.89 -1.46
N TYR A 69 4.32 4.95 -2.03
CA TYR A 69 4.79 3.61 -2.36
C TYR A 69 6.04 3.68 -3.24
N GLU A 70 6.09 4.63 -4.17
CA GLU A 70 7.20 4.85 -5.08
C GLU A 70 8.48 5.28 -4.32
N GLN A 71 8.37 6.18 -3.33
CA GLN A 71 9.49 6.54 -2.45
C GLN A 71 10.01 5.34 -1.67
N MET A 72 9.12 4.55 -1.08
CA MET A 72 9.51 3.33 -0.34
C MET A 72 10.11 2.27 -1.26
N LYS A 73 9.67 2.20 -2.51
CA LYS A 73 10.22 1.27 -3.50
C LYS A 73 11.59 1.70 -4.01
N GLU A 74 11.82 3.00 -4.16
CA GLU A 74 13.11 3.56 -4.57
C GLU A 74 14.16 3.42 -3.48
N ASN A 75 13.82 3.75 -2.23
CA ASN A 75 14.71 3.60 -1.09
C ASN A 75 13.95 3.20 0.18
N LEU A 76 13.87 1.90 0.40
CA LEU A 76 13.15 1.33 1.54
C LEU A 76 13.78 1.71 2.88
N GLY A 77 15.12 1.76 2.96
CA GLY A 77 15.83 2.15 4.17
C GLY A 77 15.51 3.59 4.59
N GLN A 78 15.50 4.51 3.63
CA GLN A 78 15.10 5.90 3.88
C GLN A 78 13.64 5.99 4.32
N GLY A 79 12.72 5.24 3.69
CA GLY A 79 11.32 5.17 4.10
C GLY A 79 11.15 4.71 5.55
N VAL A 80 11.83 3.62 5.94
CA VAL A 80 11.84 3.11 7.32
C VAL A 80 12.38 4.16 8.30
N GLN A 81 13.46 4.85 7.94
CA GLN A 81 14.05 5.89 8.78
C GLN A 81 13.11 7.10 8.96
N GLN A 82 12.40 7.52 7.91
CA GLN A 82 11.44 8.61 7.98
C GLN A 82 10.24 8.23 8.86
N ILE A 83 9.70 7.02 8.70
CA ILE A 83 8.58 6.50 9.48
C ILE A 83 8.93 6.43 10.97
N SER A 84 10.12 5.91 11.32
CA SER A 84 10.53 5.76 12.72
C SER A 84 10.76 7.10 13.42
N LYS A 85 11.36 8.07 12.73
CA LYS A 85 11.49 9.45 13.20
C LYS A 85 10.13 10.10 13.44
N PHE A 86 9.19 9.93 12.52
CA PHE A 86 7.85 10.51 12.64
C PHE A 86 7.09 10.01 13.87
N PHE A 87 7.20 8.72 14.19
CA PHE A 87 6.57 8.16 15.39
C PHE A 87 7.38 8.35 16.68
N GLY A 88 8.51 9.07 16.64
CA GLY A 88 9.30 9.42 17.83
C GLY A 88 10.23 8.32 18.35
N PHE A 89 10.55 7.31 17.54
CA PHE A 89 11.50 6.25 17.90
C PHE A 89 12.60 6.12 16.82
N PRO A 90 13.57 7.05 16.74
CA PRO A 90 14.63 6.96 15.74
C PRO A 90 15.43 5.65 15.89
N LEU A 91 15.64 4.97 14.76
CA LEU A 91 16.34 3.68 14.70
C LEU A 91 17.83 3.85 14.37
N THR A 92 18.64 2.88 14.81
CA THR A 92 20.03 2.75 14.36
C THR A 92 20.08 2.30 12.90
N GLU A 93 21.22 2.50 12.25
CA GLU A 93 21.41 2.07 10.86
C GLU A 93 21.24 0.54 10.69
N GLU A 94 21.77 -0.24 11.64
CA GLU A 94 21.60 -1.70 11.66
C GLU A 94 20.12 -2.11 11.77
N GLN A 95 19.34 -1.44 12.62
CA GLN A 95 17.90 -1.68 12.74
C GLN A 95 17.16 -1.33 11.45
N VAL A 96 17.50 -0.20 10.82
CA VAL A 96 16.92 0.21 9.52
C VAL A 96 17.21 -0.83 8.45
N GLN A 97 18.46 -1.28 8.32
CA GLN A 97 18.85 -2.30 7.35
C GLN A 97 18.13 -3.63 7.59
N THR A 98 18.02 -4.05 8.85
CA THR A 98 17.30 -5.26 9.24
C THR A 98 15.83 -5.20 8.84
N ILE A 99 15.13 -4.11 9.19
CA ILE A 99 13.71 -3.93 8.88
C ILE A 99 13.50 -3.82 7.37
N ALA A 100 14.34 -3.06 6.67
CA ALA A 100 14.25 -2.92 5.22
C ALA A 100 14.44 -4.28 4.53
N GLY A 101 15.41 -5.10 4.96
CA GLY A 101 15.63 -6.45 4.44
C GLY A 101 14.41 -7.36 4.60
N GLN A 102 13.78 -7.34 5.78
CA GLN A 102 12.56 -8.12 6.09
C GLN A 102 11.31 -7.58 5.38
N SER A 103 11.31 -6.30 5.01
CA SER A 103 10.20 -5.62 4.33
C SER A 103 10.31 -5.66 2.80
N THR A 104 11.28 -6.39 2.25
CA THR A 104 11.35 -6.62 0.80
C THR A 104 10.20 -7.51 0.33
N PHE A 105 9.81 -7.38 -0.94
CA PHE A 105 8.71 -8.20 -1.50
C PHE A 105 8.96 -9.70 -1.33
N ASN A 106 10.18 -10.19 -1.61
CA ASN A 106 10.51 -11.60 -1.48
C ASN A 106 10.47 -12.07 -0.03
N ALA A 107 11.08 -11.31 0.90
CA ALA A 107 11.05 -11.65 2.32
C ALA A 107 9.61 -11.70 2.87
N MET A 108 8.79 -10.72 2.52
CA MET A 108 7.38 -10.67 2.92
C MET A 108 6.54 -11.79 2.26
N LYS A 109 6.82 -12.13 1.00
CA LYS A 109 6.18 -13.26 0.31
C LYS A 109 6.53 -14.58 0.99
N ASP A 110 7.79 -14.78 1.34
CA ASP A 110 8.23 -16.00 2.02
C ASP A 110 7.63 -16.09 3.43
N SER A 111 7.59 -14.98 4.16
CA SER A 111 6.97 -14.92 5.49
C SER A 111 5.45 -15.06 5.46
N SER A 112 4.80 -14.73 4.34
CA SER A 112 3.33 -14.73 4.23
C SER A 112 2.69 -16.08 4.52
N LYS A 113 3.42 -17.18 4.31
CA LYS A 113 2.97 -18.53 4.66
C LYS A 113 2.66 -18.67 6.16
N ASN A 114 3.44 -17.98 6.99
CA ASN A 114 3.33 -18.03 8.44
C ASN A 114 2.39 -16.94 8.99
N THR A 115 2.27 -15.81 8.30
CA THR A 115 1.49 -14.66 8.82
C THR A 115 0.08 -14.54 8.21
N HIS A 116 -0.12 -14.94 6.95
CA HIS A 116 -1.37 -14.78 6.21
C HIS A 116 -1.97 -16.14 5.76
N GLY A 117 -1.25 -17.25 5.96
CA GLY A 117 -1.68 -18.59 5.56
C GLY A 117 -2.06 -18.64 4.08
N LYS A 118 -3.23 -19.20 3.78
CA LYS A 118 -3.75 -19.33 2.39
C LYS A 118 -4.02 -17.98 1.72
N HIS A 119 -4.21 -16.90 2.48
CA HIS A 119 -4.45 -15.56 1.93
C HIS A 119 -3.16 -14.87 1.45
N GLY A 120 -1.98 -15.39 1.75
CA GLY A 120 -0.71 -14.81 1.26
C GLY A 120 -0.69 -14.67 -0.27
N ASN A 121 -1.23 -15.66 -0.99
CA ASN A 121 -1.28 -15.64 -2.46
C ASN A 121 -2.19 -14.54 -3.03
N VAL A 122 -3.11 -13.99 -2.25
CA VAL A 122 -3.95 -12.85 -2.65
C VAL A 122 -3.12 -11.57 -2.72
N PHE A 123 -2.17 -11.40 -1.79
CA PHE A 123 -1.36 -10.19 -1.67
C PHE A 123 -0.04 -10.28 -2.46
N PHE A 124 0.58 -11.46 -2.50
CA PHE A 124 1.88 -11.69 -3.12
C PHE A 124 1.75 -12.49 -4.42
N ARG A 125 1.29 -11.83 -5.48
CA ARG A 125 0.99 -12.45 -6.78
C ARG A 125 2.20 -12.67 -7.71
N LYS A 126 3.26 -11.88 -7.55
CA LYS A 126 4.49 -12.02 -8.35
C LYS A 126 5.37 -13.12 -7.78
#